data_AF-A0A7J3M448-F1
#
_entry.id   AF-A0A7J3M448-F1
#
_cell.length_a   1.000
_cell.length_b   1.000
_cell.length_c   1.000
_cell.angle_alpha   90.00
_cell.angle_beta   90.00
_cell.angle_gamma   90.00
#
_symmetry.space_group_name_H-M   'P 1'
#
loop_
_entity.id
_entity.type
_entity.pdbx_description
1 polymer ?
#
loop_
_entity_poly.entity_id
_entity_poly.type
_entity_poly.pdbx_seq_one_letter_code
_entity_poly.pdbx_strand_id
1 'polypeptide(L)'
;MEKKLEDNLLAEEVKKIAEKDLELAEKLAESIQDPEAKVMAFLNLYMISKKQDFLDKAIKNARSDSDYLRIVEITGLDLSESIKDPYKRDLAYASLFERTCDFNYSEKIQDRKIASASMKRVSEKLGPPENLKVARRIPDAYYRCLALVEISEKEKIDLRAEILDSLNAIENIWLRKWLEARLKANSKL
;
A
#
# COMPACT_ATOMS: atom_id res chain seq x y z
N MET A 1 -9.28 -21.64 19.97
CA MET A 1 -9.22 -20.16 20.01
C MET A 1 -7.99 -19.71 20.79
N GLU A 2 -7.78 -20.25 21.99
CA GLU A 2 -6.61 -19.99 22.86
C GLU A 2 -5.27 -20.22 22.16
N LYS A 3 -5.06 -21.40 21.55
CA LYS A 3 -3.82 -21.71 20.82
C LYS A 3 -3.47 -20.77 19.65
N LYS A 4 -4.48 -20.23 18.95
CA LYS A 4 -4.25 -19.26 17.87
C LYS A 4 -3.78 -17.91 18.43
N LEU A 5 -4.31 -17.52 19.58
CA LEU A 5 -3.88 -16.30 20.26
C LEU A 5 -2.44 -16.44 20.76
N GLU A 6 -2.09 -17.59 21.34
CA GLU A 6 -0.72 -17.91 21.75
C GLU A 6 0.26 -17.83 20.57
N ASP A 7 -0.06 -18.48 19.44
CA ASP A 7 0.78 -18.46 18.24
C ASP A 7 1.00 -17.03 17.70
N ASN A 8 -0.03 -16.17 17.76
CA ASN A 8 0.11 -14.76 17.38
C ASN A 8 1.03 -13.97 18.31
N LEU A 9 0.91 -14.19 19.63
CA LEU A 9 1.80 -13.56 20.62
C LEU A 9 3.24 -14.02 20.43
N LEU A 10 3.45 -15.31 20.16
CA LEU A 10 4.76 -15.86 19.84
C LEU A 10 5.36 -15.20 18.60
N ALA A 11 4.57 -14.94 17.54
CA ALA A 11 5.07 -14.24 16.35
C ALA A 11 5.55 -12.80 16.64
N GLU A 12 4.94 -12.11 17.61
CA GLU A 12 5.41 -10.81 18.09
C GLU A 12 6.69 -10.92 18.93
N GLU A 13 6.79 -11.96 19.78
CA GLU A 13 7.99 -12.22 20.59
C GLU A 13 9.20 -12.59 19.73
N VAL A 14 8.99 -13.37 18.65
CA VAL A 14 10.04 -13.71 17.66
C VAL A 14 10.75 -12.44 17.19
N LYS A 15 10.02 -11.36 16.92
CA LYS A 15 10.61 -10.08 16.50
C LYS A 15 11.57 -9.51 17.56
N LYS A 16 11.15 -9.51 18.83
CA LYS A 16 11.96 -8.97 19.95
C LYS A 16 13.19 -9.83 20.22
N ILE A 17 13.06 -11.15 20.09
CA ILE A 17 14.16 -12.10 20.33
C ILE A 17 15.17 -12.01 19.17
N ALA A 18 14.71 -11.87 17.94
CA ALA A 18 15.55 -11.82 16.75
C ALA A 18 16.56 -10.66 16.73
N GLU A 19 16.28 -9.56 17.44
CA GLU A 19 17.22 -8.45 17.62
C GLU A 19 18.44 -8.82 18.48
N LYS A 20 18.34 -9.89 19.28
CA LYS A 20 19.37 -10.34 20.21
C LYS A 20 19.96 -11.70 19.85
N ASP A 21 19.08 -12.63 19.46
CA ASP A 21 19.41 -14.02 19.15
C ASP A 21 18.53 -14.52 18.01
N LEU A 22 19.09 -14.46 16.79
CA LEU A 22 18.39 -14.83 15.58
C LEU A 22 18.12 -16.34 15.49
N GLU A 23 19.03 -17.18 16.01
CA GLU A 23 18.87 -18.64 15.96
C GLU A 23 17.76 -19.11 16.90
N LEU A 24 17.67 -18.52 18.10
CA LEU A 24 16.56 -18.80 19.01
C LEU A 24 15.23 -18.34 18.43
N ALA A 25 15.20 -17.14 17.83
CA ALA A 25 13.99 -16.61 17.21
C ALA A 25 13.52 -17.47 16.02
N GLU A 26 14.44 -18.03 15.24
CA GLU A 26 14.13 -18.99 14.18
C GLU A 26 13.49 -20.27 14.71
N LYS A 27 14.06 -20.88 15.76
CA LYS A 27 13.48 -22.08 16.39
C LYS A 27 12.07 -21.82 16.91
N LEU A 28 11.82 -20.64 17.48
CA LEU A 28 10.49 -20.23 17.92
C LEU A 28 9.54 -20.04 16.74
N ALA A 29 9.97 -19.40 15.65
CA ALA A 29 9.15 -19.29 14.45
C ALA A 29 8.78 -20.67 13.87
N GLU A 30 9.70 -21.64 13.94
CA GLU A 30 9.46 -23.00 13.47
C GLU A 30 8.45 -23.78 14.33
N SER A 31 8.34 -23.47 15.63
CA SER A 31 7.41 -24.14 16.53
C SER A 31 5.95 -23.68 16.39
N ILE A 32 5.71 -22.49 15.85
CA ILE A 32 4.38 -21.93 15.59
C ILE A 32 3.58 -22.86 14.67
N GLN A 33 2.32 -23.12 15.04
CA GLN A 33 1.43 -24.03 14.32
C GLN A 33 0.43 -23.30 13.42
N ASP A 34 -0.10 -22.16 13.86
CA ASP A 34 -0.97 -21.32 13.05
C ASP A 34 -0.22 -20.79 11.82
N PRO A 35 -0.70 -21.08 10.59
CA PRO A 35 0.00 -20.70 9.37
C PRO A 35 0.21 -19.19 9.22
N GLU A 36 -0.79 -18.38 9.59
CA GLU A 36 -0.73 -16.93 9.46
C GLU A 36 0.31 -16.35 10.42
N ALA A 37 0.28 -16.78 11.69
CA ALA A 37 1.28 -16.40 12.68
C ALA A 37 2.68 -16.84 12.27
N LYS A 38 2.81 -18.02 11.67
CA LYS A 38 4.09 -18.56 11.19
C LYS A 38 4.67 -17.76 10.04
N VAL A 39 3.84 -17.37 9.06
CA VAL A 39 4.24 -16.44 7.98
C VAL A 39 4.72 -15.12 8.59
N MET A 40 4.00 -14.59 9.57
CA MET A 40 4.39 -13.35 10.24
C MET A 40 5.71 -13.45 10.99
N ALA A 41 5.94 -14.54 11.71
CA ALA A 41 7.21 -14.78 12.39
C ALA A 41 8.38 -14.79 11.40
N PHE A 42 8.26 -15.51 10.28
CA PHE A 42 9.31 -15.52 9.25
C PHE A 42 9.49 -14.17 8.55
N LEU A 43 8.41 -13.42 8.32
CA LEU A 43 8.53 -12.05 7.79
C LEU A 43 9.23 -11.11 8.78
N ASN A 44 8.98 -11.24 10.08
CA ASN A 44 9.71 -10.50 11.11
C ASN A 44 11.22 -10.83 11.08
N LEU A 45 11.57 -12.12 10.97
CA LEU A 45 12.96 -12.55 10.84
C LEU A 45 13.63 -12.01 9.57
N TYR A 46 12.92 -12.03 8.43
CA TYR A 46 13.38 -11.43 7.19
C TYR A 46 13.59 -9.92 7.34
N MET A 47 12.65 -9.19 7.96
CA MET A 47 12.76 -7.74 8.13
C MET A 47 14.01 -7.33 8.91
N ILE A 48 14.38 -8.11 9.93
CA ILE A 48 15.55 -7.84 10.80
C ILE A 48 16.84 -8.29 10.12
N SER A 49 16.91 -9.52 9.64
CA SER A 49 18.16 -10.12 9.18
C SER A 49 18.45 -9.91 7.69
N LYS A 50 17.42 -9.56 6.90
CA LYS A 50 17.44 -9.51 5.42
C LYS A 50 17.89 -10.82 4.75
N LYS A 51 17.86 -11.96 5.46
CA LYS A 51 18.19 -13.27 4.90
C LYS A 51 17.04 -13.83 4.06
N GLN A 52 17.33 -14.16 2.81
CA GLN A 52 16.34 -14.67 1.85
C GLN A 52 15.65 -15.96 2.32
N ASP A 53 16.37 -16.84 3.03
CA ASP A 53 15.83 -18.08 3.57
C ASP A 53 14.55 -17.89 4.40
N PHE A 54 14.44 -16.79 5.15
CA PHE A 54 13.22 -16.51 5.91
C PHE A 54 12.06 -16.08 5.03
N LEU A 55 12.34 -15.35 3.94
CA LEU A 55 11.32 -15.02 2.95
C LEU A 55 10.83 -16.28 2.24
N ASP A 56 11.73 -17.19 1.86
CA ASP A 56 11.37 -18.46 1.23
C ASP A 56 10.54 -19.33 2.18
N LYS A 57 10.88 -19.35 3.48
CA LYS A 57 10.07 -20.00 4.53
C LYS A 57 8.69 -19.34 4.66
N ALA A 58 8.58 -18.02 4.61
CA ALA A 58 7.29 -17.32 4.65
C ALA A 58 6.41 -17.72 3.45
N ILE A 59 6.97 -17.71 2.23
CA ILE A 59 6.25 -18.08 1.00
C ILE A 59 5.79 -19.53 1.06
N LYS A 60 6.64 -20.46 1.49
CA LYS A 60 6.30 -21.89 1.61
C LYS A 60 5.13 -22.14 2.57
N ASN A 61 4.99 -21.31 3.60
CA ASN A 61 3.94 -21.42 4.61
C ASN A 61 2.69 -20.59 4.28
N ALA A 62 2.70 -19.75 3.24
CA ALA A 62 1.52 -19.02 2.80
C ALA A 62 0.41 -19.98 2.35
N ARG A 63 -0.82 -19.73 2.79
CA ARG A 63 -2.00 -20.56 2.49
C ARG A 63 -3.20 -19.76 2.02
N SER A 64 -3.18 -18.44 2.19
CA SER A 64 -4.28 -17.56 1.84
C SER A 64 -3.82 -16.35 1.04
N ASP A 65 -4.77 -15.72 0.34
CA ASP A 65 -4.55 -14.43 -0.33
C ASP A 65 -4.07 -13.33 0.64
N SER A 66 -4.48 -13.41 1.92
CA SER A 66 -4.01 -12.47 2.95
C SER A 66 -2.53 -12.66 3.24
N ASP A 67 -2.02 -13.91 3.25
CA ASP A 67 -0.61 -14.19 3.48
C ASP A 67 0.24 -13.64 2.32
N TYR A 68 -0.17 -13.92 1.07
CA TYR A 68 0.51 -13.41 -0.11
C TYR A 68 0.50 -11.89 -0.16
N LEU A 69 -0.66 -11.24 0.06
CA LEU A 69 -0.75 -9.78 0.13
C LEU A 69 0.23 -9.22 1.17
N ARG A 70 0.29 -9.81 2.36
CA ARG A 70 1.17 -9.35 3.42
C ARG A 70 2.65 -9.52 3.07
N ILE A 71 3.01 -10.61 2.40
CA ILE A 71 4.38 -10.80 1.89
C ILE A 71 4.72 -9.71 0.88
N VAL A 72 3.82 -9.40 -0.08
CA VAL A 72 4.01 -8.31 -1.04
C VAL A 72 4.20 -6.97 -0.31
N GLU A 73 3.32 -6.63 0.62
CA GLU A 73 3.35 -5.37 1.36
C GLU A 73 4.63 -5.20 2.18
N ILE A 74 5.14 -6.27 2.80
CA ILE A 74 6.35 -6.17 3.62
C ILE A 74 7.61 -6.19 2.75
N THR A 75 7.67 -7.07 1.76
CA THR A 75 8.94 -7.36 1.06
C THR A 75 9.07 -6.68 -0.29
N GLY A 76 7.96 -6.38 -0.96
CA GLY A 76 7.95 -5.83 -2.31
C GLY A 76 8.23 -6.87 -3.38
N LEU A 77 8.25 -8.15 -3.00
CA LEU A 77 8.28 -9.26 -3.95
C LEU A 77 6.94 -9.33 -4.68
N ASP A 78 6.97 -9.41 -6.01
CA ASP A 78 5.74 -9.56 -6.79
C ASP A 78 5.20 -10.99 -6.69
N LEU A 79 4.21 -11.17 -5.82
CA LEU A 79 3.41 -12.39 -5.69
C LEU A 79 1.94 -12.13 -6.06
N SER A 80 1.67 -11.06 -6.79
CA SER A 80 0.31 -10.58 -7.05
C SER A 80 -0.51 -11.61 -7.84
N GLU A 81 0.13 -12.34 -8.75
CA GLU A 81 -0.50 -13.42 -9.53
C GLU A 81 -0.85 -14.67 -8.70
N SER A 82 -0.30 -14.80 -7.50
CA SER A 82 -0.67 -15.87 -6.55
C SER A 82 -1.96 -15.56 -5.78
N ILE A 83 -2.45 -14.31 -5.85
CA ILE A 83 -3.64 -13.82 -5.14
C ILE A 83 -4.88 -14.01 -6.02
N LYS A 84 -5.86 -14.76 -5.52
CA LYS A 84 -7.09 -15.08 -6.26
C LYS A 84 -8.16 -14.01 -6.12
N ASP A 85 -8.33 -13.46 -4.92
CA ASP A 85 -9.27 -12.38 -4.63
C ASP A 85 -8.87 -11.10 -5.39
N PRO A 86 -9.73 -10.59 -6.31
CA PRO A 86 -9.37 -9.45 -7.15
C PRO A 86 -9.05 -8.19 -6.34
N TYR A 87 -9.79 -7.95 -5.26
CA TYR A 87 -9.59 -6.76 -4.42
C TYR A 87 -8.22 -6.79 -3.74
N LYS A 88 -7.83 -7.94 -3.15
CA LYS A 88 -6.50 -8.11 -2.55
C LYS A 88 -5.38 -8.06 -3.59
N ARG A 89 -5.62 -8.58 -4.79
CA ARG A 89 -4.63 -8.49 -5.88
C ARG A 89 -4.40 -7.04 -6.31
N ASP A 90 -5.46 -6.24 -6.41
CA ASP A 90 -5.37 -4.81 -6.68
C ASP A 90 -4.61 -4.07 -5.56
N LEU A 91 -4.81 -4.45 -4.29
CA LEU A 91 -4.01 -3.92 -3.17
C LEU A 91 -2.52 -4.29 -3.28
N ALA A 92 -2.21 -5.53 -3.68
CA ALA A 92 -0.82 -5.96 -3.91
C ALA A 92 -0.15 -5.14 -5.02
N TYR A 93 -0.84 -4.94 -6.15
CA TYR A 93 -0.36 -4.09 -7.23
C TYR A 93 -0.20 -2.63 -6.81
N ALA A 94 -1.15 -2.08 -6.04
CA ALA A 94 -1.02 -0.74 -5.47
C ALA A 94 0.22 -0.62 -4.57
N SER A 95 0.48 -1.62 -3.72
CA SER A 95 1.65 -1.64 -2.84
C SER A 95 2.97 -1.67 -3.62
N LEU A 96 3.05 -2.50 -4.66
CA LEU A 96 4.21 -2.58 -5.56
C LEU A 96 4.41 -1.27 -6.33
N PHE A 97 3.35 -0.69 -6.87
CA PHE A 97 3.39 0.61 -7.55
C PHE A 97 3.87 1.71 -6.60
N GLU A 98 3.34 1.79 -5.38
CA GLU A 98 3.71 2.82 -4.42
C GLU A 98 5.14 2.76 -3.92
N ARG A 99 5.76 1.57 -4.02
CA ARG A 99 7.16 1.33 -3.65
C ARG A 99 8.12 1.58 -4.81
N THR A 100 7.76 1.14 -6.01
CA THR A 100 8.65 1.13 -7.18
C THR A 100 8.44 2.31 -8.11
N CYS A 101 7.28 2.97 -8.02
CA CYS A 101 6.78 3.93 -9.01
C CYS A 101 6.69 3.34 -10.44
N ASP A 102 6.65 2.02 -10.59
CA ASP A 102 6.48 1.36 -11.89
C ASP A 102 5.00 1.35 -12.29
N PHE A 103 4.68 2.11 -13.35
CA PHE A 103 3.33 2.24 -13.87
C PHE A 103 2.74 0.93 -14.41
N ASN A 104 3.57 -0.06 -14.76
CA ASN A 104 3.10 -1.38 -15.14
C ASN A 104 2.20 -2.00 -14.06
N TYR A 105 2.47 -1.75 -12.79
CA TYR A 105 1.62 -2.22 -11.70
C TYR A 105 0.31 -1.43 -11.62
N SER A 106 0.36 -0.11 -11.79
CA SER A 106 -0.84 0.72 -11.77
C SER A 106 -1.83 0.38 -12.89
N GLU A 107 -1.32 -0.01 -14.06
CA GLU A 107 -2.13 -0.43 -15.21
C GLU A 107 -2.82 -1.78 -15.00
N LYS A 108 -2.30 -2.61 -14.07
CA LYS A 108 -2.92 -3.90 -13.72
C LYS A 108 -4.07 -3.75 -12.72
N ILE A 109 -4.16 -2.64 -11.99
CA ILE A 109 -5.20 -2.41 -10.98
C ILE A 109 -6.54 -2.21 -11.66
N GLN A 110 -7.52 -3.06 -11.33
CA GLN A 110 -8.87 -2.99 -11.93
C GLN A 110 -9.78 -2.01 -11.19
N ASP A 111 -9.69 -1.96 -9.86
CA ASP A 111 -10.47 -1.04 -9.05
C ASP A 111 -9.98 0.42 -9.23
N ARG A 112 -10.83 1.24 -9.84
CA ARG A 112 -10.58 2.66 -10.11
C ARG A 112 -10.21 3.45 -8.86
N LYS A 113 -10.81 3.15 -7.70
CA LYS A 113 -10.53 3.88 -6.45
C LYS A 113 -9.18 3.48 -5.89
N ILE A 114 -8.83 2.19 -5.92
CA ILE A 114 -7.51 1.71 -5.50
C ILE A 114 -6.41 2.31 -6.39
N ALA A 115 -6.59 2.28 -7.71
CA ALA A 115 -5.66 2.87 -8.66
C ALA A 115 -5.47 4.37 -8.40
N SER A 116 -6.58 5.10 -8.22
CA SER A 116 -6.54 6.55 -7.99
C SER A 116 -5.92 6.93 -6.66
N ALA A 117 -6.24 6.20 -5.59
CA ALA A 117 -5.71 6.44 -4.26
C ALA A 117 -4.20 6.17 -4.19
N SER A 118 -3.73 5.10 -4.83
CA SER A 118 -2.30 4.79 -4.90
C SER A 118 -1.53 5.80 -5.74
N MET A 119 -2.05 6.21 -6.91
CA MET A 119 -1.47 7.29 -7.72
C MET A 119 -1.40 8.62 -7.00
N LYS A 120 -2.43 8.98 -6.22
CA LYS A 120 -2.38 10.17 -5.35
C LYS A 120 -1.20 10.09 -4.38
N ARG A 121 -1.07 8.97 -3.63
CA ARG A 121 0.05 8.76 -2.69
C ARG A 121 1.42 8.81 -3.38
N VAL A 122 1.54 8.25 -4.58
CA VAL A 122 2.78 8.33 -5.38
C VAL A 122 3.07 9.77 -5.79
N SER A 123 2.06 10.53 -6.24
CA SER A 123 2.25 11.92 -6.64
C SER A 123 2.76 12.81 -5.51
N GLU A 124 2.32 12.57 -4.27
CA GLU A 124 2.78 13.33 -3.09
C GLU A 124 4.26 13.08 -2.75
N LYS A 125 4.73 11.84 -2.98
CA LYS A 125 6.11 11.42 -2.70
C LYS A 125 7.10 11.98 -3.73
N LEU A 126 6.64 12.21 -4.96
CA LEU A 126 7.48 12.70 -6.05
C LEU A 126 7.67 14.22 -5.99
N GLY A 127 8.75 14.69 -6.58
CA GLY A 127 8.98 16.11 -6.86
C GLY A 127 8.45 16.53 -8.23
N PRO A 128 8.42 17.83 -8.53
CA PRO A 128 8.15 18.34 -9.88
C PRO A 128 9.27 17.96 -10.87
N PRO A 129 8.93 17.72 -12.17
CA PRO A 129 7.58 17.73 -12.75
C PRO A 129 6.82 16.38 -12.65
N GLU A 130 7.42 15.33 -12.08
CA GLU A 130 6.87 13.97 -12.08
C GLU A 130 5.58 13.85 -11.25
N ASN A 131 5.48 14.56 -10.13
CA ASN A 131 4.27 14.59 -9.31
C ASN A 131 3.03 15.02 -10.11
N LEU A 132 3.14 16.08 -10.92
CA LEU A 132 2.07 16.59 -11.78
C LEU A 132 1.70 15.60 -12.87
N LYS A 133 2.69 14.93 -13.48
CA LYS A 133 2.44 13.89 -14.48
C LYS A 133 1.60 12.76 -13.90
N VAL A 134 1.91 12.31 -12.68
CA VAL A 134 1.15 11.26 -11.98
C VAL A 134 -0.25 11.78 -11.62
N ALA A 135 -0.35 12.96 -11.00
CA ALA A 135 -1.64 13.53 -10.59
C ALA A 135 -2.62 13.66 -11.76
N ARG A 136 -2.16 14.13 -12.92
CA ARG A 136 -2.97 14.25 -14.13
C ARG A 136 -3.45 12.92 -14.70
N ARG A 137 -2.73 11.81 -14.44
CA ARG A 137 -3.10 10.46 -14.86
C ARG A 137 -4.12 9.80 -13.93
N ILE A 138 -4.42 10.39 -12.78
CA ILE A 138 -5.39 9.83 -11.82
C ILE A 138 -6.77 9.71 -12.51
N PRO A 139 -7.35 8.49 -12.58
CA PRO A 139 -8.58 8.27 -13.32
C PRO A 139 -9.83 8.77 -12.58
N ASP A 140 -9.86 8.72 -11.26
CA ASP A 140 -10.94 9.27 -10.46
C ASP A 140 -10.77 10.79 -10.23
N ALA A 141 -11.78 11.56 -10.62
CA ALA A 141 -11.75 13.02 -10.59
C ALA A 141 -11.62 13.58 -9.17
N TYR A 142 -12.19 12.91 -8.16
CA TYR A 142 -12.08 13.35 -6.77
C TYR A 142 -10.64 13.21 -6.27
N TYR A 143 -10.02 12.05 -6.48
CA TYR A 143 -8.62 11.84 -6.10
C TYR A 143 -7.67 12.73 -6.91
N ARG A 144 -7.95 12.95 -8.20
CA ARG A 144 -7.19 13.87 -9.05
C ARG A 144 -7.24 15.31 -8.52
N CYS A 145 -8.44 15.78 -8.19
CA CYS A 145 -8.63 17.11 -7.61
C CYS A 145 -7.84 17.26 -6.30
N LEU A 146 -7.89 16.27 -5.41
CA LEU A 146 -7.13 16.31 -4.15
C LEU A 146 -5.61 16.34 -4.38
N ALA A 147 -5.10 15.51 -5.30
CA ALA A 147 -3.68 15.47 -5.62
C ALA A 147 -3.18 16.83 -6.18
N LEU A 148 -3.93 17.43 -7.11
CA LEU A 148 -3.58 18.73 -7.69
C LEU A 148 -3.57 19.86 -6.66
N VAL A 149 -4.54 19.87 -5.73
CA VAL A 149 -4.60 20.82 -4.62
C VAL A 149 -3.36 20.70 -3.73
N GLU A 150 -3.02 19.47 -3.31
CA GLU A 150 -1.86 19.23 -2.45
C GLU A 150 -0.55 19.60 -3.13
N ILE A 151 -0.39 19.29 -4.42
CA ILE A 151 0.80 19.67 -5.21
C ILE A 151 0.88 21.20 -5.36
N SER A 152 -0.24 21.87 -5.68
CA SER A 152 -0.30 23.33 -5.79
C SER A 152 0.20 24.01 -4.51
N GLU A 153 -0.21 23.50 -3.34
CA GLU A 153 0.21 24.00 -2.04
C GLU A 153 1.68 23.73 -1.74
N LYS A 154 2.10 22.48 -1.90
CA LYS A 154 3.46 22.04 -1.58
C LYS A 154 4.49 22.77 -2.43
N GLU A 155 4.22 22.88 -3.72
CA GLU A 155 5.16 23.41 -4.71
C GLU A 155 4.94 24.90 -5.02
N LYS A 156 3.87 25.50 -4.48
CA LYS A 156 3.47 26.91 -4.71
C LYS A 156 3.25 27.23 -6.19
N ILE A 157 2.62 26.31 -6.92
CA ILE A 157 2.30 26.45 -8.34
C ILE A 157 0.81 26.73 -8.49
N ASP A 158 0.44 27.66 -9.37
CA ASP A 158 -0.96 27.90 -9.70
C ASP A 158 -1.50 26.78 -10.61
N LEU A 159 -2.38 25.94 -10.04
CA LEU A 159 -3.09 24.87 -10.74
C LEU A 159 -4.60 25.09 -10.71
N ARG A 160 -5.06 26.31 -10.44
CA ARG A 160 -6.49 26.62 -10.19
C ARG A 160 -7.40 26.13 -11.32
N ALA A 161 -6.99 26.30 -12.57
CA ALA A 161 -7.76 25.85 -13.73
C ALA A 161 -7.93 24.31 -13.75
N GLU A 162 -6.85 23.56 -13.51
CA GLU A 162 -6.87 22.09 -13.51
C GLU A 162 -7.63 21.52 -12.30
N ILE A 163 -7.55 22.20 -11.15
CA ILE A 163 -8.32 21.86 -9.94
C ILE A 163 -9.81 22.02 -10.23
N LEU A 164 -10.23 23.15 -10.84
CA LEU A 164 -11.62 23.38 -11.20
C LEU A 164 -12.14 22.38 -12.24
N ASP A 165 -11.34 22.06 -13.25
CA ASP A 165 -11.67 21.04 -14.24
C ASP A 165 -11.92 19.67 -13.57
N SER A 166 -11.01 19.25 -12.70
CA SER A 166 -11.14 18.00 -11.95
C SER A 166 -12.33 18.00 -11.01
N LEU A 167 -12.59 19.11 -10.31
CA LEU A 167 -13.76 19.27 -9.44
C LEU A 167 -15.06 19.13 -10.23
N ASN A 168 -15.15 19.75 -11.41
CA ASN A 168 -16.33 19.69 -12.26
C ASN A 168 -16.58 18.29 -12.83
N ALA A 169 -15.51 17.53 -13.09
CA ALA A 169 -15.56 16.15 -13.55
C ALA A 169 -16.01 15.14 -12.48
N ILE A 170 -16.21 15.55 -11.21
CA ILE A 170 -16.74 14.67 -10.16
C ILE A 170 -18.23 14.38 -10.43
N GLU A 171 -18.55 13.12 -10.68
CA GLU A 171 -19.91 12.64 -10.99
C GLU A 171 -20.87 12.80 -9.81
N ASN A 172 -20.41 12.53 -8.58
CA ASN A 172 -21.22 12.66 -7.38
C ASN A 172 -21.41 14.14 -7.00
N ILE A 173 -22.62 14.66 -7.22
CA ILE A 173 -22.96 16.07 -7.00
C ILE A 173 -22.76 16.50 -5.54
N TRP A 174 -23.12 15.65 -4.58
CA TRP A 174 -22.95 15.95 -3.16
C TRP A 174 -21.48 16.05 -2.79
N LEU A 175 -20.67 15.09 -3.25
CA LEU A 175 -19.23 15.08 -3.04
C LEU A 175 -18.56 16.30 -3.68
N ARG A 176 -18.96 16.65 -4.90
CA ARG A 176 -18.48 17.83 -5.62
C ARG A 176 -18.79 19.12 -4.85
N LYS A 177 -20.05 19.34 -4.44
CA LYS A 177 -20.44 20.54 -3.67
C LYS A 177 -19.71 20.63 -2.35
N TRP A 178 -19.58 19.51 -1.64
CA TRP A 178 -18.83 19.45 -0.39
C TRP A 178 -17.35 19.83 -0.60
N LEU A 179 -16.70 19.27 -1.63
CA LEU A 179 -15.30 19.56 -1.92
C LEU A 179 -15.13 21.02 -2.36
N GLU A 180 -16.02 21.55 -3.20
CA GLU A 180 -16.03 22.95 -3.62
C GLU A 180 -16.10 23.91 -2.42
N ALA A 181 -17.03 23.65 -1.49
CA ALA A 181 -17.16 24.46 -0.27
C ALA A 181 -15.89 24.41 0.58
N ARG A 182 -15.29 23.22 0.71
CA ARG A 182 -14.03 23.02 1.44
C ARG A 182 -12.87 23.77 0.79
N LEU A 183 -12.78 23.81 -0.54
CA LEU A 183 -11.70 24.49 -1.24
C LEU A 183 -11.82 26.02 -1.11
N LYS A 184 -13.04 26.58 -1.26
CA LYS A 184 -13.31 28.02 -1.04
C LYS A 184 -12.99 28.46 0.38
N ALA A 185 -13.39 27.67 1.39
CA ALA A 185 -13.10 27.98 2.79
C ALA A 185 -11.61 28.08 3.10
N ASN A 186 -10.78 27.35 2.35
CA ASN A 186 -9.33 27.35 2.51
C ASN A 186 -8.61 28.29 1.53
N SER A 187 -9.32 29.15 0.79
CA SER A 187 -8.76 30.02 -0.26
C SER A 187 -7.99 29.25 -1.36
N LYS A 188 -8.34 27.99 -1.58
CA LYS A 188 -7.75 27.11 -2.60
C LYS A 188 -8.45 27.24 -3.96
N LEU A 189 -9.53 28.02 -4.00
CA LEU A 189 -10.34 28.43 -5.15
C LEU A 189 -10.83 29.86 -4.93
#